data_AF-A0A960YPI4-F1
#
_entry.id   AF-A0A960YPI4-F1
#
_cell.length_a   1.000
_cell.length_b   1.000
_cell.length_c   1.000
_cell.angle_alpha   90.00
_cell.angle_beta   90.00
_cell.angle_gamma   90.00
#
_symmetry.space_group_name_H-M   'P 1'
#
loop_
_entity.id
_entity.type
_entity.pdbx_description
1 polymer ?
#
loop_
_entity_poly.entity_id
_entity_poly.type
_entity_poly.pdbx_seq_one_letter_code
_entity_poly.pdbx_strand_id
1 'polypeptide(L)' 'MFPRMHASIYVSDLEKSVDFYSKFFEVQPAKIRAGYAKFQLENPGLVFSLVENKARVAGNFGHMGIQVE' A
#
# COMPACT_ATOMS: atom_id res chain seq x y z
N MET A 1 18.15 -11.09 -6.49
CA MET A 1 17.64 -10.09 -5.51
C MET A 1 16.75 -10.81 -4.49
N PHE A 2 16.63 -10.38 -3.22
CA PHE A 2 15.61 -10.98 -2.35
C PHE A 2 14.21 -10.52 -2.83
N PRO A 3 13.23 -11.42 -2.95
CA PRO A 3 11.89 -11.05 -3.40
C PRO A 3 11.22 -10.10 -2.39
N ARG A 4 10.38 -9.18 -2.88
CA ARG A 4 9.73 -8.16 -2.03
C ARG A 4 8.37 -8.66 -1.56
N MET A 5 8.04 -8.43 -0.29
CA MET A 5 6.66 -8.62 0.15
C MET A 5 5.76 -7.64 -0.60
N HIS A 6 4.58 -8.09 -1.03
CA HIS A 6 3.52 -7.23 -1.53
C HIS A 6 2.31 -7.36 -0.61
N ALA A 7 1.93 -6.26 0.01
CA ALA A 7 0.67 -6.16 0.75
C ALA A 7 -0.22 -5.09 0.11
N SER A 8 -1.47 -5.44 -0.14
CA SER A 8 -2.50 -4.52 -0.61
C SER A 8 -3.62 -4.50 0.39
N ILE A 9 -3.92 -3.34 0.98
CA ILE A 9 -4.97 -3.18 1.97
C ILE A 9 -6.11 -2.30 1.49
N TYR A 10 -7.32 -2.58 2.00
CA TYR A 10 -8.43 -1.65 1.84
C TYR A 10 -8.35 -0.53 2.86
N VAL A 11 -8.62 0.70 2.44
CA VAL A 11 -8.70 1.88 3.29
C VAL A 11 -10.03 2.59 3.10
N SER A 12 -10.51 3.28 4.14
CA SER A 12 -11.78 4.01 4.08
C SER A 12 -11.63 5.40 3.47
N ASP A 13 -10.42 5.95 3.51
CA ASP A 13 -10.06 7.29 3.06
C ASP A 13 -8.63 7.23 2.52
N LEU A 14 -8.48 7.34 1.21
CA LEU A 14 -7.18 7.22 0.55
C LEU A 14 -6.25 8.35 0.94
N GLU A 15 -6.75 9.58 0.97
CA GLU A 15 -5.93 10.78 1.21
C GLU A 15 -5.31 10.74 2.60
N LYS A 16 -6.12 10.47 3.64
CA LYS A 16 -5.62 10.32 5.01
C LYS A 16 -4.63 9.17 5.14
N SER A 17 -4.89 8.07 4.45
CA SER A 17 -4.01 6.91 4.49
C SER A 17 -2.67 7.20 3.80
N VAL A 18 -2.69 7.90 2.67
CA VAL A 18 -1.47 8.34 1.98
C VAL A 18 -0.66 9.29 2.86
N ASP A 19 -1.29 10.29 3.50
CA ASP A 19 -0.57 11.19 4.42
C ASP A 19 0.07 10.43 5.58
N PHE A 20 -0.67 9.52 6.21
CA PHE A 20 -0.16 8.69 7.29
C PHE A 20 1.03 7.82 6.85
N TYR A 21 0.86 7.02 5.79
CA TYR A 21 1.91 6.08 5.35
C TYR A 21 3.12 6.78 4.74
N SER A 22 2.94 7.97 4.15
CA SER A 22 4.08 8.77 3.68
C SER A 22 4.97 9.24 4.82
N LYS A 23 4.36 9.60 5.97
CA LYS A 23 5.10 9.92 7.20
C LYS A 23 5.70 8.68 7.84
N PHE A 24 4.94 7.60 7.92
CA PHE A 24 5.39 6.35 8.55
C PHE A 24 6.58 5.70 7.83
N PHE A 25 6.56 5.69 6.50
CA PHE A 25 7.65 5.15 5.69
C PHE A 25 8.73 6.18 5.36
N GLU A 26 8.52 7.46 5.67
CA GLU A 26 9.35 8.58 5.20
C GLU A 26 9.58 8.57 3.68
N VAL A 27 8.59 8.06 2.93
CA VAL A 27 8.66 7.82 1.48
C VAL A 27 7.35 8.25 0.85
N GLN A 28 7.41 9.01 -0.24
CA GLN A 28 6.22 9.36 -1.02
C GLN A 28 5.74 8.17 -1.87
N PRO A 29 4.43 8.06 -2.16
CA PRO A 29 3.93 6.97 -2.99
C PRO A 29 4.50 7.05 -4.41
N ALA A 30 5.02 5.92 -4.89
CA ALA A 30 5.54 5.76 -6.25
C ALA A 30 4.44 5.87 -7.33
N LYS A 31 3.17 5.69 -6.96
CA LYS A 31 2.02 5.87 -7.86
C LYS A 31 0.77 6.27 -7.07
N ILE A 32 0.05 7.25 -7.57
CA ILE A 32 -1.31 7.63 -7.11
C ILE A 32 -2.26 7.60 -8.30
N ARG A 33 -3.47 7.08 -8.08
CA ARG A 33 -4.63 7.12 -8.99
C ARG A 33 -5.89 7.30 -8.15
N ALA A 34 -7.02 7.62 -8.79
CA ALA A 34 -8.31 7.65 -8.10
C ALA A 34 -8.57 6.31 -7.38
N GLY A 35 -8.77 6.37 -6.06
CA GLY A 35 -9.01 5.19 -5.21
C GLY A 35 -7.81 4.26 -5.00
N TYR A 36 -6.59 4.65 -5.41
CA TYR A 36 -5.42 3.78 -5.30
C TYR A 36 -4.10 4.55 -5.07
N ALA A 37 -3.27 4.04 -4.16
CA ALA A 37 -1.88 4.48 -4.02
C ALA A 37 -0.94 3.29 -3.83
N LYS A 38 0.33 3.44 -4.24
CA LYS A 38 1.37 2.42 -4.10
C LYS A 38 2.65 3.04 -3.58
N PHE A 39 3.21 2.47 -2.52
CA PHE A 39 4.55 2.71 -2.02
C PHE A 39 5.47 1.58 -2.48
N GLN A 40 6.73 1.93 -2.72
CA GLN A 40 7.81 0.98 -2.99
C GLN A 40 8.97 1.34 -2.09
N LEU A 41 9.30 0.44 -1.17
CA LEU A 41 10.40 0.60 -0.23
C LEU A 41 11.57 -0.28 -0.66
N GLU A 42 12.77 0.26 -0.52
CA GLU A 42 14.00 -0.47 -0.80
C GLU A 42 14.45 -1.33 0.37
N ASN A 43 14.39 -0.78 1.59
CA ASN A 43 14.78 -1.46 2.82
C ASN A 43 13.79 -1.12 3.96
N PRO A 44 12.91 -2.04 4.39
CA PRO A 44 12.74 -3.39 3.87
C PRO A 44 12.18 -3.40 2.43
N GLY A 45 12.44 -4.47 1.69
CA GLY A 45 11.86 -4.67 0.35
C GLY A 45 10.35 -4.89 0.43
N LEU A 46 9.57 -3.83 0.21
CA LEU A 46 8.11 -3.85 0.34
C LEU A 46 7.42 -3.10 -0.80
N VAL A 47 6.42 -3.73 -1.40
CA VAL A 47 5.39 -3.06 -2.19
C VAL A 47 4.14 -2.96 -1.34
N PHE A 48 3.70 -1.74 -1.06
CA PHE A 48 2.55 -1.49 -0.21
C PHE A 48 1.47 -0.73 -0.98
N SER A 49 0.32 -1.35 -1.21
CA SER A 49 -0.79 -0.76 -1.96
C SER A 49 -1.96 -0.40 -1.03
N LEU A 50 -2.52 0.78 -1.24
CA LEU A 50 -3.74 1.26 -0.60
C LEU A 50 -4.85 1.27 -1.64
N VAL A 51 -5.98 0.65 -1.34
CA VAL A 51 -7.17 0.60 -2.21
C VAL A 51 -8.35 1.19 -1.43
N GLU A 52 -8.90 2.30 -1.90
CA GLU A 52 -10.04 2.91 -1.23
C GLU A 52 -11.31 2.07 -1.41
N ASN A 53 -11.83 1.55 -0.31
CA ASN A 53 -13.08 0.80 -0.28
C ASN A 53 -13.66 0.76 1.14
N LYS A 54 -14.48 1.77 1.48
CA LYS A 54 -15.13 1.88 2.81
C LYS A 54 -15.88 0.62 3.24
N ALA A 55 -16.53 -0.07 2.31
CA ALA A 55 -17.32 -1.27 2.60
C ALA A 55 -16.46 -2.49 2.96
N ARG A 56 -15.20 -2.54 2.52
CA ARG A 56 -14.31 -3.71 2.71
C ARG A 56 -13.33 -3.59 3.86
N VAL A 57 -13.09 -2.38 4.39
CA VAL A 57 -12.16 -2.13 5.51
C VAL A 57 -12.46 -2.99 6.73
N ALA A 58 -13.74 -3.24 7.03
CA ALA A 58 -14.16 -4.00 8.22
C ALA A 58 -14.29 -5.52 7.97
N GLY A 59 -14.15 -6.00 6.73
CA GLY A 59 -14.46 -7.39 6.38
C GLY A 59 -13.36 -8.14 5.63
N ASN A 60 -12.39 -7.43 5.03
CA ASN A 60 -11.33 -8.06 4.24
C ASN A 60 -10.02 -7.27 4.37
N PHE A 61 -8.91 -7.97 4.53
CA PHE A 61 -7.57 -7.37 4.58
C PHE A 61 -7.10 -6.81 3.23
N GLY A 62 -7.65 -7.29 2.10
CA GLY A 62 -7.14 -7.03 0.75
C GLY A 62 -6.48 -8.29 0.21
N HIS A 63 -5.20 -8.22 -0.18
CA HIS A 63 -4.43 -9.41 -0.59
C HIS A 63 -2.94 -9.28 -0.28
N MET A 64 -2.24 -10.42 -0.33
CA MET A 64 -0.79 -10.52 -0.15
C MET A 64 -0.17 -11.24 -1.34
N GLY A 65 1.09 -10.95 -1.61
CA GLY A 65 1.88 -11.58 -2.65
C GLY A 65 3.38 -11.41 -2.42
N ILE A 66 4.15 -12.02 -3.29
CA ILE A 66 5.60 -11.91 -3.33
C ILE A 66 5.98 -11.38 -4.71
N GLN A 67 6.58 -10.20 -4.77
CA GLN A 67 7.14 -9.67 -6.01
C GLN A 67 8.49 -10.36 -6.25
N VAL A 68 8.54 -11.16 -7.32
CA VAL A 68 9.74 -11.76 -7.88
C VAL A 68 10.32 -10.89 -9.00
N GLU A 69 11.47 -11.30 -9.55
CA GLU A 69 12.07 -10.67 -10.74
C GLU A 69 11.18 -10.83 -11.98
#